data_AF-A0A3M2HUP4-F1
#
_entry.id   AF-A0A3M2HUP4-F1
#
_cell.length_a   1.000
_cell.length_b   1.000
_cell.length_c   1.000
_cell.angle_alpha   90.00
_cell.angle_beta   90.00
_cell.angle_gamma   90.00
#
_symmetry.space_group_name_H-M   'P 1'
#
loop_
_entity.id
_entity.type
_entity.pdbx_description
1 polymer ?
#
loop_
_entity_poly.entity_id
_entity_poly.type
_entity_poly.pdbx_seq_one_letter_code
_entity_poly.pdbx_strand_id
1 'polypeptide(L)' 'MEKDASRMSHWFEMQEGFALDCLVLREGDQRRVYVVTSTPPEEFSWIHDRWPLVAALNLKRS' A
#
# COMPACT_ATOMS: atom_id res chain seq x y z
N MET A 1 2.31 -7.36 8.66
CA MET A 1 3.33 -6.31 8.82
C MET A 1 4.66 -6.94 8.52
N GLU A 2 5.28 -6.57 7.40
CA GLU A 2 6.59 -7.07 7.03
C GLU A 2 7.64 -6.53 8.01
N LYS A 3 8.66 -7.34 8.27
CA LYS A 3 9.71 -7.02 9.24
C LYS A 3 11.02 -6.92 8.48
N ASP A 4 11.90 -6.05 8.94
CA ASP A 4 13.27 -6.00 8.43
C ASP A 4 14.07 -7.28 8.81
N ALA A 5 15.32 -7.34 8.36
CA ALA A 5 16.23 -8.45 8.68
C ALA A 5 16.45 -8.67 10.19
N SER A 6 16.22 -7.64 11.02
CA SER A 6 16.32 -7.67 12.48
C SER A 6 14.98 -7.98 13.17
N ARG A 7 13.94 -8.30 12.40
CA ARG A 7 12.57 -8.58 12.84
C ARG A 7 11.85 -7.38 13.47
N MET A 8 12.30 -6.15 13.18
CA MET A 8 11.67 -4.91 13.64
C MET A 8 10.52 -4.52 12.71
N SER A 9 9.46 -3.97 13.31
CA SER A 9 8.33 -3.41 12.56
C SER A 9 8.55 -1.92 12.31
N HIS A 10 8.32 -1.49 11.09
CA HIS A 10 8.37 -0.09 10.68
C HIS A 10 6.97 0.41 10.35
N TRP A 11 6.66 1.63 10.77
CA TRP A 11 5.35 2.26 10.58
C TRP A 11 5.52 3.57 9.83
N PHE A 12 4.67 3.79 8.83
CA PHE A 12 4.63 4.99 8.02
C PHE A 12 3.23 5.57 8.10
N GLU A 13 3.13 6.89 8.29
CA GLU A 13 1.85 7.59 8.23
C GLU A 13 1.50 7.89 6.77
N MET A 14 0.23 7.67 6.41
CA MET A 14 -0.28 8.07 5.11
C MET A 14 -0.43 9.59 5.08
N GLN A 15 0.10 10.23 4.05
CA GLN A 15 -0.10 11.66 3.85
C GLN A 15 -1.56 11.98 3.59
N GLU A 16 -2.05 13.10 4.14
CA GLU A 16 -3.41 13.56 3.90
C GLU A 16 -3.67 13.75 2.40
N GLY A 17 -4.83 13.32 1.94
CA GLY A 17 -5.19 13.38 0.53
C GLY A 17 -4.61 12.26 -0.33
N PHE A 18 -3.94 11.26 0.26
CA PHE A 18 -3.49 10.05 -0.44
C PHE A 18 -4.19 8.79 0.09
N ALA A 19 -4.24 7.76 -0.74
CA ALA A 19 -4.75 6.44 -0.39
C ALA A 19 -3.96 5.33 -1.09
N LEU A 20 -4.11 4.10 -0.57
CA LEU A 20 -3.53 2.91 -1.19
C LEU A 20 -4.21 2.62 -2.54
N ASP A 21 -3.41 2.36 -3.55
CA ASP A 21 -3.92 1.83 -4.81
C ASP A 21 -4.26 0.35 -4.66
N CYS A 22 -5.47 -0.02 -5.08
CA CYS A 22 -6.06 -1.31 -4.77
C CYS A 22 -6.88 -1.86 -5.95
N LEU A 23 -6.75 -3.17 -6.19
CA LEU A 23 -7.67 -3.91 -7.03
C LEU A 23 -8.82 -4.48 -6.19
N VAL A 24 -10.06 -4.15 -6.55
CA VAL A 24 -11.26 -4.72 -5.93
C VAL A 24 -11.81 -5.82 -6.81
N LEU A 25 -11.83 -7.04 -6.28
CA LEU A 25 -12.49 -8.18 -6.92
C LEU A 25 -13.82 -8.48 -6.23
N ARG A 26 -14.83 -8.79 -7.04
CA ARG A 26 -16.16 -9.19 -6.58
C ARG A 26 -16.50 -10.55 -7.17
N GLU A 27 -16.92 -11.46 -6.31
CA GLU A 27 -17.44 -12.78 -6.70
C GLU A 27 -18.69 -13.05 -5.87
N GLY A 28 -19.87 -12.93 -6.49
CA GLY A 28 -21.15 -12.90 -5.78
C GLY A 28 -21.15 -11.81 -4.70
N ASP A 29 -21.39 -12.24 -3.46
CA ASP A 29 -21.39 -11.36 -2.28
C ASP A 29 -19.99 -11.13 -1.69
N GLN A 30 -18.98 -11.87 -2.13
CA GLN A 30 -17.62 -11.68 -1.65
C GLN A 30 -16.98 -10.44 -2.29
N ARG A 31 -16.29 -9.66 -1.45
CA ARG A 31 -15.43 -8.55 -1.88
C ARG A 31 -14.03 -8.80 -1.33
N ARG A 32 -13.03 -8.78 -2.21
CA ARG A 32 -11.62 -8.84 -1.83
C ARG A 32 -10.92 -7.59 -2.34
N VAL A 33 -10.04 -7.05 -1.51
CA VAL A 33 -9.21 -5.89 -1.85
C VAL A 33 -7.77 -6.35 -1.83
N TYR A 34 -7.06 -6.13 -2.93
CA TYR A 34 -5.65 -6.43 -3.06
C TYR A 34 -4.89 -5.11 -3.18
N VAL A 35 -3.93 -4.88 -2.28
CA VAL A 35 -3.04 -3.71 -2.36
C VAL A 35 -2.06 -3.93 -3.51
N VAL A 36 -1.96 -2.96 -4.40
CA VAL A 36 -0.96 -2.98 -5.47
C VAL A 36 0.38 -2.56 -4.89
N THR A 37 1.43 -3.33 -5.20
CA THR A 37 2.79 -3.08 -4.69
C THR A 37 3.79 -2.91 -5.82
N SER A 38 4.81 -2.09 -5.59
CA SER A 38 5.99 -1.91 -6.45
C SER A 38 7.28 -2.18 -5.67
N THR A 39 8.42 -1.99 -6.32
CA THR A 39 9.72 -1.89 -5.64
C THR A 39 9.73 -0.66 -4.72
N PRO A 40 10.33 -0.75 -3.53
CA PRO A 40 10.48 0.39 -2.62
C PRO A 40 11.41 1.48 -3.16
N PRO A 41 11.24 2.73 -2.67
CA PRO A 41 12.27 3.76 -2.78
C PRO A 41 13.61 3.28 -2.22
N GLU A 42 14.72 3.77 -2.75
CA GLU A 42 16.08 3.34 -2.37
C GLU A 42 16.31 3.43 -0.86
N GLU A 43 15.86 4.53 -0.24
CA GLU A 43 15.94 4.79 1.20
C GLU A 43 15.21 3.78 2.09
N PHE A 44 14.26 3.01 1.55
CA PHE A 44 13.48 2.00 2.28
C PHE A 44 13.70 0.57 1.76
N SER A 45 14.60 0.38 0.79
CA SER A 45 14.87 -0.93 0.17
C SER A 45 15.40 -2.00 1.12
N TRP A 46 15.95 -1.60 2.27
CA TRP A 46 16.48 -2.48 3.31
C TRP A 46 15.38 -3.10 4.20
N ILE A 47 14.13 -2.59 4.14
CA ILE A 47 13.01 -3.09 4.94
C ILE A 47 12.41 -4.34 4.31
N HIS A 48 12.00 -4.25 3.04
CA HIS A 48 11.40 -5.35 2.28
C HIS A 48 11.40 -5.04 0.77
N ASP A 49 11.19 -6.05 -0.07
CA ASP A 49 11.15 -5.93 -1.54
C ASP A 49 9.83 -5.36 -2.11
N ARG A 50 8.83 -5.11 -1.26
CA ARG A 50 7.52 -4.59 -1.66
C ARG A 50 7.23 -3.26 -1.01
N TRP A 51 6.59 -2.39 -1.78
CA TRP A 51 6.15 -1.08 -1.34
C TRP A 51 4.74 -0.82 -1.85
N PRO A 52 3.80 -0.42 -0.99
CA PRO A 52 2.45 -0.11 -1.44
C PRO A 52 2.46 1.07 -2.40
N LEU A 53 1.73 0.95 -3.51
CA LEU A 53 1.46 2.10 -4.36
C LEU A 53 0.40 2.99 -3.69
N VAL A 54 0.63 4.30 -3.78
CA VAL A 54 -0.26 5.33 -3.24
C VAL A 54 -0.66 6.28 -4.35
N ALA A 55 -1.91 6.72 -4.32
CA ALA A 55 -2.46 7.66 -5.29
C ALA A 55 -3.13 8.82 -4.55
N ALA A 56 -3.06 10.01 -5.16
CA ALA A 56 -3.80 11.17 -4.67
C ALA A 56 -5.31 10.93 -4.82
N LEU A 57 -6.06 11.24 -3.77
CA LEU A 57 -7.52 11.20 -3.76
C LEU A 57 -8.04 12.38 -4.60
N ASN A 58 -8.26 12.13 -5.88
CA ASN A 58 -9.02 13.04 -6.71
C ASN A 58 -10.51 12.92 -6.35
N LEU A 59 -10.97 13.73 -5.40
CA LEU A 59 -12.39 13.87 -5.07
C LEU A 59 -13.15 14.56 -6.22
N LYS A 60 -13.27 13.92 -7.38
CA LYS A 60 -14.36 14.23 -8.31
C LYS A 60 -15.60 13.52 -7.79
N ARG A 61 -16.32 14.18 -6.89
CA ARG A 61 -17.70 13.82 -6.55
C ARG A 61 -18.53 13.98 -7.82
N SER A 62 -19.08 12.88 -8.36
CA SER A 62 -20.15 12.93 -9.37
C SER A 62 -21.48 13.18 -8.69
#